data_AF-A0A4R4IBC9-F1
#
_entry.id   AF-A0A4R4IBC9-F1
#
_cell.length_a   1.000
_cell.length_b   1.000
_cell.length_c   1.000
_cell.angle_alpha   90.00
_cell.angle_beta   90.00
_cell.angle_gamma   90.00
#
_symmetry.space_group_name_H-M   'P 1'
#
loop_
_entity.id
_entity.type
_entity.pdbx_description
1 polymer ?
#
loop_
_entity_poly.entity_id
_entity_poly.type
_entity_poly.pdbx_seq_one_letter_code
_entity_poly.pdbx_strand_id
1 'polypeptide(L)'
;MRAIALIAGLLLSTSAVAAPAERKDVGEIMQALGMSNLAGSAIGPLLAQLPGMQDQDAAGMACASTQVSRLMGEQFQQGIADAFGDDGAQLVAEWKQFLATPAGTDMARTFRATAAAAAAGKEPADPGVDEATKRKITDFMGKPAFQRFMQAFNDNEPPADFSQRIVDALQRECKIALDPEQIS
;
A
#
# COMPACT_ATOMS: atom_id res chain seq x y z
N MET A 1 9.69 -58.80 25.11
CA MET A 1 10.55 -57.81 24.47
C MET A 1 9.72 -57.14 23.37
N ARG A 2 9.04 -56.05 23.73
CA ARG A 2 8.05 -55.34 22.91
C ARG A 2 8.48 -53.89 22.77
N ALA A 3 8.23 -53.32 21.58
CA ALA A 3 8.15 -51.90 21.28
C ALA A 3 9.46 -51.09 21.31
N ILE A 4 10.26 -51.22 20.24
CA ILE A 4 11.14 -50.13 19.77
C ILE A 4 10.97 -50.03 18.25
N ALA A 5 9.83 -49.53 17.81
CA ALA A 5 9.59 -49.04 16.46
C ALA A 5 8.45 -48.04 16.58
N LEU A 6 8.59 -46.86 15.97
CA LEU A 6 7.65 -45.71 15.95
C LEU A 6 8.08 -44.47 16.77
N ILE A 7 9.32 -43.99 16.64
CA ILE A 7 9.66 -42.60 16.99
C ILE A 7 10.69 -42.06 15.98
N ALA A 8 10.31 -41.90 14.71
CA ALA A 8 11.17 -41.23 13.72
C ALA A 8 10.39 -40.42 12.65
N GLY A 9 9.06 -40.32 12.75
CA GLY A 9 8.22 -39.77 11.67
C GLY A 9 7.46 -38.48 11.98
N LEU A 10 7.72 -37.78 13.10
CA LEU A 10 6.80 -36.76 13.62
C LEU A 10 7.39 -35.34 13.80
N LEU A 11 8.50 -35.00 13.14
CA LEU A 11 9.15 -33.69 13.28
C LEU A 11 9.29 -32.89 11.97
N LEU A 12 8.40 -33.13 10.99
CA LEU A 12 8.28 -32.29 9.78
C LEU A 12 6.97 -31.49 9.76
N SER A 13 6.44 -31.11 10.93
CA SER A 13 5.57 -29.96 11.02
C SER A 13 6.43 -28.70 10.89
N THR A 14 6.71 -28.29 9.65
CA THR A 14 7.14 -26.92 9.36
C THR A 14 6.08 -26.00 9.96
N SER A 15 6.37 -25.46 11.14
CA SER A 15 5.63 -24.34 11.71
C SER A 15 5.64 -23.26 10.66
N ALA A 16 4.46 -22.85 10.17
CA ALA A 16 4.36 -21.60 9.44
C ALA A 16 4.93 -20.53 10.38
N VAL A 17 6.12 -20.04 10.07
CA VAL A 17 6.76 -18.99 10.84
C VAL A 17 5.93 -17.75 10.59
N ALA A 18 5.19 -17.34 11.62
CA ALA A 18 4.61 -16.01 11.71
C ALA A 18 5.78 -15.03 11.53
N ALA A 19 5.78 -14.33 10.40
CA ALA A 19 6.77 -13.33 10.06
C ALA A 19 6.02 -12.07 9.64
N PRO A 20 6.49 -10.89 10.07
CA PRO A 20 5.89 -9.63 9.65
C PRO A 20 5.98 -9.44 8.14
N ALA A 21 5.06 -8.64 7.59
CA ALA A 21 5.11 -8.29 6.17
C ALA A 21 6.30 -7.38 5.89
N GLU A 22 6.98 -7.61 4.77
CA GLU A 22 7.94 -6.62 4.28
C GLU A 22 7.20 -5.47 3.60
N ARG A 23 7.59 -4.23 3.91
CA ARG A 23 7.06 -3.02 3.27
C ARG A 23 7.10 -3.10 1.74
N LYS A 24 8.17 -3.67 1.19
CA LYS A 24 8.36 -3.84 -0.26
C LYS A 24 7.24 -4.70 -0.86
N ASP A 25 6.89 -5.80 -0.21
CA ASP A 25 5.85 -6.72 -0.70
C ASP A 25 4.46 -6.09 -0.66
N VAL A 26 4.17 -5.32 0.39
CA VAL A 26 2.95 -4.50 0.46
C VAL A 26 2.93 -3.48 -0.68
N GLY A 27 4.06 -2.84 -0.97
CA GLY A 27 4.22 -1.92 -2.09
C GLY A 27 3.90 -2.56 -3.45
N GLU A 28 4.30 -3.81 -3.67
CA GLU A 28 3.97 -4.57 -4.88
C GLU A 28 2.46 -4.82 -5.02
N ILE A 29 1.79 -5.16 -3.92
CA ILE A 29 0.32 -5.34 -3.89
C ILE A 29 -0.38 -4.02 -4.20
N MET A 30 0.02 -2.93 -3.54
CA MET A 30 -0.53 -1.60 -3.78
C MET A 30 -0.34 -1.16 -5.23
N GLN A 31 0.84 -1.40 -5.80
CA GLN A 31 1.14 -1.09 -7.20
C GLN A 31 0.24 -1.90 -8.15
N ALA A 32 0.07 -3.20 -7.91
CA ALA A 32 -0.80 -4.04 -8.73
C ALA A 32 -2.25 -3.51 -8.76
N LEU A 33 -2.71 -2.99 -7.63
CA LEU A 33 -4.05 -2.41 -7.47
C LEU A 33 -4.14 -0.93 -7.92
N GLY A 34 -3.06 -0.31 -8.39
CA GLY A 34 -3.07 1.10 -8.80
C GLY A 34 -3.07 2.11 -7.66
N MET A 35 -2.78 1.65 -6.43
CA MET A 35 -2.74 2.48 -5.23
C MET A 35 -1.37 3.13 -4.98
N SER A 36 -0.37 2.87 -5.84
CA SER A 36 0.98 3.43 -5.69
C SER A 36 1.06 4.95 -5.86
N ASN A 37 0.03 5.59 -6.43
CA ASN A 37 -0.01 7.03 -6.68
C ASN A 37 -1.22 7.74 -6.04
N LEU A 38 -1.77 7.18 -4.96
CA LEU A 38 -2.97 7.74 -4.30
C LEU A 38 -2.81 9.21 -3.87
N ALA A 39 -1.58 9.61 -3.51
CA ALA A 39 -1.30 10.97 -3.09
C ALA A 39 -0.87 11.90 -4.24
N GLY A 40 -0.34 11.37 -5.34
CA GLY A 40 0.43 12.17 -6.30
C GLY A 40 -0.34 13.26 -7.05
N SER A 41 -1.64 13.07 -7.29
CA SER A 41 -2.47 14.10 -7.93
C SER A 41 -2.98 15.18 -6.96
N ALA A 42 -3.08 14.87 -5.67
CA ALA A 42 -3.55 15.80 -4.64
C ALA A 42 -2.41 16.64 -4.04
N ILE A 43 -1.18 16.10 -4.02
CA ILE A 43 -0.03 16.76 -3.39
C ILE A 43 0.34 18.09 -4.06
N GLY A 44 0.37 18.15 -5.39
CA GLY A 44 0.81 19.36 -6.10
C GLY A 44 0.00 20.61 -5.71
N PRO A 45 -1.34 20.59 -5.80
CA PRO A 45 -2.19 21.69 -5.35
C PRO A 45 -2.10 21.99 -3.86
N LEU A 46 -1.85 20.99 -3.00
CA LEU A 46 -1.67 21.20 -1.57
C LEU A 46 -0.34 21.90 -1.28
N LEU A 47 0.75 21.46 -1.91
CA LEU A 47 2.06 22.11 -1.79
C LEU A 47 2.01 23.56 -2.27
N ALA A 48 1.30 23.84 -3.36
CA ALA A 48 1.17 25.20 -3.89
C ALA A 48 0.46 26.18 -2.93
N GLN A 49 -0.29 25.67 -1.93
CA GLN A 49 -0.94 26.50 -0.91
C GLN A 49 0.02 26.86 0.24
N LEU A 50 1.16 26.17 0.37
CA LEU A 50 2.13 26.43 1.44
C LEU A 50 2.89 27.73 1.15
N PRO A 51 3.01 28.65 2.13
CA PRO A 51 3.75 29.90 1.95
C PRO A 51 5.19 29.68 1.47
N GLY A 52 5.92 28.72 2.05
CA GLY A 52 7.30 28.42 1.65
C GLY A 52 7.47 27.78 0.26
N MET A 53 6.38 27.47 -0.44
CA MET A 53 6.38 26.92 -1.79
C MET A 53 6.09 27.96 -2.87
N GLN A 54 5.62 29.16 -2.52
CA GLN A 54 5.24 30.20 -3.49
C GLN A 54 6.43 30.74 -4.31
N ASP A 55 7.62 30.70 -3.74
CA ASP A 55 8.86 31.16 -4.38
C ASP A 55 9.56 30.07 -5.22
N GLN A 56 9.03 28.86 -5.24
CA GLN A 56 9.64 27.74 -5.96
C GLN A 56 9.33 27.79 -7.45
N ASP A 57 10.37 27.52 -8.26
CA ASP A 57 10.18 27.31 -9.69
C ASP A 57 9.57 25.93 -9.99
N ALA A 58 9.30 25.66 -11.27
CA ALA A 58 8.71 24.39 -11.69
C ALA A 58 9.56 23.17 -11.30
N ALA A 59 10.89 23.31 -11.23
CA ALA A 59 11.78 22.22 -10.85
C ALA A 59 11.74 21.96 -9.34
N GLY A 60 11.72 23.01 -8.52
CA GLY A 60 11.53 22.93 -7.07
C GLY A 60 10.18 22.30 -6.72
N MET A 61 9.10 22.75 -7.36
CA MET A 61 7.76 22.18 -7.19
C MET A 61 7.70 20.70 -7.59
N ALA A 62 8.31 20.32 -8.71
CA ALA A 62 8.36 18.93 -9.15
C ALA A 62 9.17 18.04 -8.18
N CYS A 63 10.32 18.54 -7.69
CA CYS A 63 11.10 17.84 -6.68
C CYS A 63 10.30 17.61 -5.41
N ALA A 64 9.65 18.67 -4.89
CA ALA A 64 8.87 18.58 -3.67
C ALA A 64 7.71 17.59 -3.79
N SER A 65 6.93 17.70 -4.86
CA SER A 65 5.82 16.78 -5.13
C SER A 65 6.29 15.31 -5.19
N THR A 66 7.44 15.06 -5.82
CA THR A 66 8.05 13.72 -5.90
C THR A 66 8.43 13.20 -4.51
N GLN A 67 9.09 14.02 -3.68
CA GLN A 67 9.53 13.58 -2.35
C GLN A 67 8.37 13.37 -1.38
N VAL A 68 7.38 14.27 -1.37
CA VAL A 68 6.18 14.10 -0.54
C VAL A 68 5.40 12.85 -0.98
N SER A 69 5.22 12.64 -2.28
CA SER A 69 4.54 11.44 -2.81
C SER A 69 5.26 10.16 -2.40
N ARG A 70 6.59 10.14 -2.49
CA ARG A 70 7.42 9.01 -2.07
C ARG A 70 7.26 8.72 -0.58
N LEU A 71 7.41 9.73 0.28
CA LEU A 71 7.31 9.55 1.74
C LEU A 71 5.92 9.11 2.17
N MET A 72 4.86 9.67 1.56
CA MET A 72 3.48 9.21 1.80
C MET A 72 3.32 7.76 1.37
N GLY A 73 3.78 7.39 0.17
CA GLY A 73 3.72 6.01 -0.31
C GLY A 73 4.45 5.03 0.62
N GLU A 74 5.67 5.38 1.06
CA GLU A 74 6.44 4.58 2.01
C GLU A 74 5.75 4.45 3.36
N GLN A 75 5.14 5.53 3.86
CA GLN A 75 4.38 5.53 5.11
C GLN A 75 3.12 4.66 5.01
N PHE A 76 2.38 4.76 3.90
CA PHE A 76 1.21 3.91 3.68
C PHE A 76 1.58 2.43 3.66
N GLN A 77 2.65 2.08 2.95
CA GLN A 77 3.16 0.70 2.89
C GLN A 77 3.59 0.21 4.28
N GLN A 78 4.27 1.06 5.04
CA GLN A 78 4.72 0.70 6.40
C GLN A 78 3.53 0.50 7.34
N GLY A 79 2.54 1.41 7.34
CA GLY A 79 1.36 1.29 8.19
C GLY A 79 0.57 0.01 7.92
N ILE A 80 0.45 -0.39 6.65
CA ILE A 80 -0.19 -1.67 6.28
C ILE A 80 0.65 -2.87 6.75
N ALA A 81 1.97 -2.81 6.56
CA ALA A 81 2.86 -3.87 7.01
C ALA A 81 2.82 -4.06 8.53
N ASP A 82 2.75 -2.96 9.30
CA ASP A 82 2.65 -2.99 10.76
C ASP A 82 1.28 -3.52 11.21
N ALA A 83 0.18 -3.09 10.55
CA ALA A 83 -1.17 -3.57 10.85
C ALA A 83 -1.39 -5.06 10.53
N PHE A 84 -0.58 -5.62 9.64
CA PHE A 84 -0.56 -7.05 9.37
C PHE A 84 0.05 -7.85 10.52
N GLY A 85 0.86 -7.22 11.39
CA GLY A 85 1.46 -7.85 12.56
C GLY A 85 2.24 -9.12 12.19
N ASP A 86 2.26 -10.07 13.12
CA ASP A 86 3.10 -11.28 13.00
C ASP A 86 2.69 -12.21 11.85
N ASP A 87 1.46 -12.11 11.34
CA ASP A 87 0.98 -12.94 10.22
C ASP A 87 1.30 -12.33 8.84
N GLY A 88 1.99 -11.19 8.79
CA GLY A 88 2.02 -10.37 7.59
C GLY A 88 2.59 -11.04 6.35
N ALA A 89 3.63 -11.87 6.49
CA ALA A 89 4.17 -12.64 5.37
C ALA A 89 3.15 -13.61 4.77
N GLN A 90 2.30 -14.23 5.61
CA GLN A 90 1.22 -15.09 5.13
C GLN A 90 0.15 -14.29 4.39
N LEU A 91 -0.29 -13.16 4.95
CA LEU A 91 -1.32 -12.32 4.32
C LEU A 91 -0.84 -11.77 2.96
N VAL A 92 0.43 -11.35 2.88
CA VAL A 92 1.10 -10.96 1.64
C VAL A 92 1.13 -12.12 0.64
N ALA A 93 1.49 -13.32 1.08
CA ALA A 93 1.53 -14.49 0.20
C ALA A 93 0.15 -14.83 -0.38
N GLU A 94 -0.91 -14.74 0.43
CA GLU A 94 -2.29 -14.94 -0.02
C GLU A 94 -2.71 -13.90 -1.06
N TRP A 95 -2.33 -12.63 -0.86
CA TRP A 95 -2.53 -11.57 -1.86
C TRP A 95 -1.80 -11.85 -3.16
N LYS A 96 -0.49 -12.17 -3.10
CA LYS A 96 0.32 -12.48 -4.27
C LYS A 96 -0.23 -13.68 -5.04
N GLN A 97 -0.63 -14.74 -4.33
CA GLN A 97 -1.24 -15.91 -4.93
C GLN A 97 -2.56 -15.58 -5.63
N PHE A 98 -3.42 -14.77 -5.00
CA PHE A 98 -4.69 -14.37 -5.61
C PHE A 98 -4.48 -13.48 -6.84
N LEU A 99 -3.60 -12.47 -6.75
CA LEU A 99 -3.27 -11.56 -7.86
C LEU A 99 -2.68 -12.30 -9.08
N ALA A 100 -2.03 -13.44 -8.87
CA ALA A 100 -1.54 -14.30 -9.96
C ALA A 100 -2.65 -15.08 -10.70
N THR A 101 -3.89 -15.08 -10.19
CA THR A 101 -5.04 -15.70 -10.87
C THR A 101 -5.68 -14.76 -11.89
N PRO A 102 -6.46 -15.28 -12.86
CA PRO A 102 -7.26 -14.43 -13.75
C PRO A 102 -8.20 -13.50 -12.98
N ALA A 103 -8.84 -13.99 -11.92
CA ALA A 103 -9.75 -13.20 -11.09
C ALA A 103 -9.04 -12.06 -10.34
N GLY A 104 -7.84 -12.32 -9.81
CA GLY A 104 -7.02 -11.28 -9.20
C GLY A 104 -6.52 -10.26 -10.22
N THR A 105 -6.21 -10.69 -11.44
CA THR A 105 -5.84 -9.78 -12.54
C THR A 105 -7.00 -8.86 -12.93
N ASP A 106 -8.22 -9.39 -13.03
CA ASP A 106 -9.43 -8.60 -13.34
C ASP A 106 -9.82 -7.66 -12.19
N MET A 107 -9.67 -8.10 -10.93
CA MET A 107 -9.81 -7.23 -9.77
C MET A 107 -8.80 -6.09 -9.82
N ALA A 108 -7.52 -6.39 -10.01
CA ALA A 108 -6.46 -5.38 -10.12
C ALA A 108 -6.69 -4.40 -11.29
N ARG A 109 -7.24 -4.87 -12.42
CA ARG A 109 -7.65 -4.01 -13.54
C ARG A 109 -8.80 -3.08 -13.12
N THR A 110 -9.80 -3.62 -12.44
CA THR A 110 -10.96 -2.86 -11.94
C THR A 110 -10.53 -1.78 -10.95
N PHE A 111 -9.69 -2.11 -9.96
CA PHE A 111 -9.15 -1.12 -9.02
C PHE A 111 -8.36 -0.01 -9.72
N ARG A 112 -7.51 -0.36 -10.69
CA ARG A 112 -6.77 0.63 -11.50
C ARG A 112 -7.69 1.53 -12.31
N ALA A 113 -8.72 0.97 -12.94
CA ALA A 113 -9.71 1.72 -13.69
C ALA A 113 -10.48 2.69 -12.78
N THR A 114 -10.88 2.25 -11.59
CA THR A 114 -11.55 3.08 -10.58
C THR A 114 -10.65 4.20 -10.09
N ALA A 115 -9.39 3.91 -9.76
CA ALA A 115 -8.43 4.93 -9.35
C ALA A 115 -8.20 5.99 -10.44
N ALA A 116 -8.07 5.55 -11.70
CA ALA A 116 -7.92 6.46 -12.84
C ALA A 116 -9.18 7.31 -13.09
N ALA A 117 -10.37 6.72 -12.95
CA ALA A 117 -11.64 7.43 -13.09
C ALA A 117 -11.81 8.49 -11.99
N ALA A 118 -11.53 8.13 -10.73
CA ALA A 118 -11.57 9.05 -9.59
C ALA A 118 -10.60 10.23 -9.78
N ALA A 119 -9.36 9.96 -10.21
CA ALA A 119 -8.38 11.02 -10.50
C ALA A 119 -8.83 11.93 -11.66
N ALA A 120 -9.63 11.42 -12.60
CA ALA A 120 -10.19 12.19 -13.70
C ALA A 120 -11.55 12.85 -13.36
N GLY A 121 -12.07 12.69 -12.14
CA GLY A 121 -13.40 13.17 -11.76
C GLY A 121 -14.54 12.50 -12.53
N LYS A 122 -14.37 11.23 -12.92
CA LYS A 122 -15.31 10.44 -13.71
C LYS A 122 -15.80 9.22 -12.95
N GLU A 123 -16.96 8.73 -13.35
CA GLU A 123 -17.45 7.43 -12.89
C GLU A 123 -16.63 6.29 -13.54
N PRO A 124 -16.26 5.25 -12.78
CA PRO A 124 -15.61 4.08 -13.35
C PRO A 124 -16.54 3.36 -14.34
N ALA A 125 -15.99 2.98 -15.50
CA ALA A 125 -16.71 2.13 -16.43
C ALA A 125 -16.94 0.73 -15.84
N ASP A 126 -18.02 0.07 -16.24
CA ASP A 126 -18.25 -1.33 -15.89
C ASP A 126 -17.07 -2.18 -16.38
N PRO A 127 -16.36 -2.89 -15.48
CA PRO A 127 -15.20 -3.68 -15.85
C PRO A 127 -15.54 -4.92 -16.69
N GLY A 128 -16.83 -5.24 -16.89
CA GLY A 128 -17.26 -6.35 -17.76
C GLY A 128 -16.85 -7.73 -17.23
N VAL A 129 -16.73 -7.87 -15.91
CA VAL A 129 -16.28 -9.10 -15.25
C VAL A 129 -17.42 -10.12 -15.23
N ASP A 130 -17.16 -11.35 -15.67
CA ASP A 130 -18.17 -12.42 -15.66
C ASP A 130 -18.54 -12.87 -14.24
N GLU A 131 -19.70 -13.51 -14.08
CA GLU A 131 -20.22 -13.94 -12.78
C GLU A 131 -19.36 -14.99 -12.06
N ALA A 132 -18.65 -15.84 -12.80
CA ALA A 132 -17.76 -16.83 -12.18
C ALA A 132 -16.51 -16.16 -11.59
N THR A 133 -16.00 -15.15 -12.29
CA THR A 133 -14.88 -14.32 -11.85
C THR A 133 -15.28 -13.44 -10.67
N LYS A 134 -16.47 -12.82 -10.70
CA LYS A 134 -17.03 -12.09 -9.54
C LYS A 134 -17.09 -12.94 -8.28
N ARG A 135 -17.57 -14.20 -8.37
CA ARG A 135 -17.59 -15.12 -7.21
C ARG A 135 -16.20 -15.35 -6.62
N LYS A 136 -15.18 -15.59 -7.45
CA LYS A 136 -13.80 -15.77 -6.98
C LYS A 136 -13.24 -14.52 -6.30
N ILE A 137 -13.59 -13.34 -6.81
CA ILE A 137 -13.24 -12.06 -6.19
C ILE A 137 -13.92 -11.94 -4.82
N THR A 138 -15.23 -12.21 -4.74
CA THR A 138 -15.99 -12.19 -3.48
C THR A 138 -15.43 -13.18 -2.46
N ASP A 139 -15.07 -14.40 -2.88
CA ASP A 139 -14.47 -15.41 -2.01
C ASP A 139 -13.13 -14.92 -1.43
N PHE A 140 -12.31 -14.26 -2.25
CA PHE A 140 -11.06 -13.65 -1.77
C PHE A 140 -11.33 -12.46 -0.85
N MET A 141 -12.31 -11.62 -1.16
CA MET A 141 -12.72 -10.50 -0.32
C MET A 141 -13.22 -10.97 1.05
N GLY A 142 -13.76 -12.18 1.16
CA GLY A 142 -14.12 -12.80 2.43
C GLY A 142 -12.94 -13.26 3.29
N LYS A 143 -11.69 -13.25 2.77
CA LYS A 143 -10.51 -13.72 3.50
C LYS A 143 -9.91 -12.67 4.43
N PRO A 144 -9.24 -13.09 5.52
CA PRO A 144 -8.50 -12.18 6.41
C PRO A 144 -7.49 -11.31 5.67
N ALA A 145 -6.81 -11.84 4.65
CA ALA A 145 -5.84 -11.09 3.85
C ALA A 145 -6.45 -9.82 3.22
N PHE A 146 -7.64 -9.93 2.63
CA PHE A 146 -8.33 -8.78 2.05
C PHE A 146 -8.88 -7.84 3.13
N GLN A 147 -9.59 -8.39 4.13
CA GLN A 147 -10.25 -7.59 5.17
C GLN A 147 -9.25 -6.76 5.98
N ARG A 148 -8.13 -7.37 6.40
CA ARG A 148 -7.08 -6.66 7.14
C ARG A 148 -6.35 -5.63 6.29
N PHE A 149 -6.17 -5.91 5.00
CA PHE A 149 -5.61 -4.93 4.06
C PHE A 149 -6.51 -3.69 3.96
N MET A 150 -7.82 -3.88 3.75
CA MET A 150 -8.76 -2.77 3.65
C MET A 150 -8.90 -1.99 4.96
N GLN A 151 -8.92 -2.69 6.10
CA GLN A 151 -8.90 -2.05 7.40
C GLN A 151 -7.64 -1.20 7.58
N ALA A 152 -6.46 -1.80 7.38
CA ALA A 152 -5.19 -1.10 7.52
C ALA A 152 -5.04 0.06 6.53
N PHE A 153 -5.66 -0.03 5.35
CA PHE A 153 -5.70 1.06 4.39
C PHE A 153 -6.57 2.23 4.88
N ASN A 154 -7.73 1.93 5.49
CA ASN A 154 -8.65 2.95 6.01
C ASN A 154 -8.16 3.61 7.30
N ASP A 155 -7.52 2.83 8.18
CA ASP A 155 -7.03 3.26 9.49
C ASP A 155 -5.60 3.84 9.42
N ASN A 156 -5.05 4.04 8.21
CA ASN A 156 -3.68 4.48 8.03
C ASN A 156 -3.52 5.96 8.35
N GLU A 157 -3.16 6.26 9.60
CA GLU A 157 -2.80 7.61 10.01
C GLU A 157 -1.29 7.84 9.93
N PRO A 158 -0.84 8.98 9.40
CA PRO A 158 0.56 9.36 9.48
C PRO A 158 1.02 9.47 10.95
N PRO A 159 2.26 9.07 11.27
CA PRO A 159 2.79 9.23 12.62
C PRO A 159 2.96 10.72 12.96
N ALA A 160 3.01 11.03 14.25
CA ALA A 160 3.09 12.42 14.73
C ALA A 160 4.31 13.21 14.20
N ASP A 161 5.40 12.51 13.86
CA ASP A 161 6.62 13.10 13.31
C ASP A 161 6.63 13.20 11.78
N PHE A 162 5.55 12.80 11.09
CA PHE A 162 5.54 12.70 9.64
C PHE A 162 5.74 14.06 8.94
N SER A 163 5.15 15.13 9.45
CA SER A 163 5.34 16.49 8.93
C SER A 163 6.81 16.92 9.00
N GLN A 164 7.50 16.62 10.10
CA GLN A 164 8.93 16.89 10.24
C GLN A 164 9.75 16.08 9.23
N ARG A 165 9.42 14.80 9.04
CA ARG A 165 10.10 13.93 8.05
C ARG A 165 9.94 14.48 6.62
N ILE A 166 8.80 15.07 6.29
CA ILE A 166 8.58 15.75 5.01
C ILE A 166 9.50 16.97 4.91
N VAL A 167 9.49 17.87 5.90
CA VAL A 167 10.37 19.07 5.91
C VAL A 167 11.84 18.68 5.73
N ASP A 168 12.32 17.71 6.50
CA ASP A 168 13.71 17.26 6.46
C ASP A 168 14.08 16.71 5.08
N ALA A 169 13.19 15.96 4.44
CA ALA A 169 13.41 15.43 3.10
C ALA A 169 13.41 16.54 2.05
N LEU A 170 12.51 17.52 2.14
CA LEU A 170 12.47 18.66 1.22
C LEU A 170 13.73 19.53 1.34
N GLN A 171 14.19 19.78 2.56
CA GLN A 171 15.43 20.51 2.80
C GLN A 171 16.64 19.75 2.27
N ARG A 172 16.71 18.42 2.51
CA ARG A 172 17.86 17.61 2.10
C ARG A 172 17.93 17.40 0.59
N GLU A 173 16.82 16.97 0.00
CA GLU A 173 16.76 16.51 -1.41
C GLU A 173 16.43 17.65 -2.38
N CYS A 174 15.57 18.59 -1.99
CA CYS A 174 15.11 19.68 -2.86
C CYS A 174 15.69 21.05 -2.51
N LYS A 175 16.42 21.17 -1.39
CA LYS A 175 16.95 22.44 -0.85
C LYS A 175 15.87 23.47 -0.51
N ILE A 176 14.67 22.97 -0.19
CA ILE A 176 13.52 23.79 0.17
C ILE A 176 13.38 23.77 1.70
N ALA A 177 13.53 24.95 2.31
CA ALA A 177 13.29 25.13 3.74
C ALA A 177 11.81 25.44 3.96
N LEU A 178 11.12 24.55 4.66
CA LEU A 178 9.75 24.77 5.13
C LEU A 178 9.74 24.77 6.66
N ASP A 179 8.80 25.52 7.23
CA ASP A 179 8.46 25.40 8.64
C ASP A 179 7.52 24.20 8.83
N PRO A 180 7.81 23.25 9.73
CA PRO A 180 6.92 22.13 10.03
C PRO A 180 5.49 22.55 10.40
N GLU A 181 5.32 23.70 11.05
CA GLU A 181 4.00 24.25 11.42
C GLU A 181 3.14 24.63 10.20
N GLN A 182 3.74 24.74 9.01
CA GLN A 182 3.01 25.01 7.77
C GLN A 182 2.39 23.75 7.16
N ILE A 183 2.80 22.55 7.59
CA ILE A 183 2.36 21.26 7.03
C ILE A 183 1.26 20.62 7.90
N SER A 184 1.20 20.97 9.18
CA SER A 184 0.28 20.44 10.19
C SER A 184 -1.13 21.04 10.14
#